data_AF-A0A377NFM6-F1
#
_entry.id   AF-A0A377NFM6-F1
#
_cell.length_a   1.000
_cell.length_b   1.000
_cell.length_c   1.000
_cell.angle_alpha   90.00
_cell.angle_beta   90.00
_cell.angle_gamma   90.00
#
_symmetry.space_group_name_H-M   'P 1'
#
loop_
_entity.id
_entity.type
_entity.pdbx_description
1 polymer ?
#
loop_
_entity_poly.entity_id
_entity_poly.type
_entity_poly.pdbx_seq_one_letter_code
_entity_poly.pdbx_strand_id
1 'polypeptide(L)'
;MKLNVQVVDYASWHRGEAKSDVWLGSANFTLPLEFSLFATLLELPLINYCMDCDLKSDGAMWRAGQLNMGEWAQKLVENNHLHPLFHHWLVLQGQRSMRGVRMNTLGWFDFKSAWFAPPDS
;
A
#
# COMPACT_ATOMS: atom_id res chain seq x y z
N MET A 1 0.65 26.69 12.40
CA MET A 1 1.43 25.81 11.51
C MET A 1 0.89 25.94 10.09
N LYS A 2 1.76 26.02 9.07
CA LYS A 2 1.35 26.13 7.66
C LYS A 2 1.80 24.86 6.94
N LEU A 3 0.88 24.16 6.29
CA LEU A 3 1.20 23.02 5.44
C LEU A 3 1.55 23.52 4.03
N ASN A 4 2.69 23.10 3.50
CA ASN A 4 3.05 23.34 2.10
C ASN A 4 2.92 22.03 1.32
N VAL A 5 2.05 21.98 0.33
CA VAL A 5 1.82 20.79 -0.48
C VAL A 5 2.75 20.85 -1.69
N GLN A 6 3.61 19.84 -1.83
CA GLN A 6 4.40 19.62 -3.03
C GLN A 6 3.83 18.46 -3.82
N VAL A 7 3.80 18.62 -5.14
CA VAL A 7 3.39 17.56 -6.07
C VAL A 7 4.60 17.22 -6.91
N VAL A 8 4.95 15.95 -6.92
CA VAL A 8 6.11 15.40 -7.65
C VAL A 8 5.66 14.22 -8.48
N ASP A 9 6.42 13.86 -9.52
CA ASP A 9 6.14 12.64 -10.26
C ASP A 9 6.40 11.39 -9.40
N TYR A 10 5.81 10.29 -9.83
CA TYR A 10 5.90 9.02 -9.10
C TYR A 10 7.34 8.53 -8.94
N ALA A 11 8.21 8.74 -9.93
CA ALA A 11 9.56 8.22 -9.90
C ALA A 11 10.39 8.93 -8.83
N SER A 12 10.26 10.26 -8.74
CA SER A 12 10.89 11.05 -7.67
C SER A 12 10.27 10.79 -6.31
N TRP A 13 8.95 10.60 -6.21
CA TRP A 13 8.30 10.15 -4.98
C TRP A 13 8.84 8.79 -4.51
N HIS A 14 8.88 7.80 -5.41
CA HIS A 14 9.28 6.43 -5.11
C HIS A 14 10.71 6.32 -4.59
N ARG A 15 11.60 7.22 -5.01
CA ARG A 15 13.01 7.26 -4.60
C ARG A 15 13.31 8.25 -3.46
N GLY A 16 12.33 9.04 -3.02
CA GLY A 16 12.55 10.07 -2.00
C GLY A 16 13.41 11.25 -2.46
N GLU A 17 13.40 11.58 -3.75
CA GLU A 17 14.28 12.61 -4.34
C GLU A 17 13.87 14.04 -4.00
N ALA A 18 12.62 14.24 -3.56
CA ALA A 18 12.13 15.53 -3.12
C ALA A 18 12.39 15.76 -1.63
N LYS A 19 12.57 17.03 -1.24
CA LYS A 19 12.71 17.39 0.17
C LYS A 19 11.33 17.53 0.80
N SER A 20 10.93 16.57 1.64
CA SER A 20 9.66 16.61 2.37
C SER A 20 9.83 16.19 3.82
N ASP A 21 9.10 16.83 4.72
CA ASP A 21 8.99 16.41 6.12
C ASP A 21 8.03 15.23 6.28
N VAL A 22 7.01 15.16 5.41
CA VAL A 22 5.99 14.10 5.41
C VAL A 22 5.77 13.61 3.99
N TRP A 23 5.69 12.30 3.82
CA TRP A 23 5.34 11.66 2.57
C TRP A 23 3.96 11.03 2.68
N LEU A 24 3.14 11.22 1.64
CA LEU A 24 1.84 10.58 1.53
C LEU A 24 1.95 9.40 0.58
N GLY A 25 1.41 8.25 0.98
CA GLY A 25 1.38 7.04 0.18
C GLY A 25 0.15 6.19 0.47
N SER A 26 -0.11 5.25 -0.42
CA SER A 26 -1.10 4.20 -0.23
C SER A 26 -0.47 2.86 -0.57
N ALA A 27 -0.97 1.81 0.08
CA ALA A 27 -0.53 0.44 -0.17
C ALA A 27 -1.76 -0.49 -0.17
N ASN A 28 -1.67 -1.54 -0.99
CA ASN A 28 -2.64 -2.63 -1.02
C ASN A 28 -1.92 -3.91 -0.62
N PHE A 29 -2.56 -4.72 0.21
CA PHE A 29 -1.94 -5.94 0.73
C PHE A 29 -2.67 -7.18 0.23
N THR A 30 -1.90 -8.17 -0.20
CA THR A 30 -2.39 -9.53 -0.43
C THR A 30 -2.35 -10.34 0.85
N LEU A 31 -3.11 -11.43 0.90
CA LEU A 31 -2.91 -12.44 1.94
C LEU A 31 -1.66 -13.29 1.62
N PRO A 32 -0.90 -13.74 2.63
CA PRO A 32 -1.07 -13.43 4.06
C PRO A 32 -0.60 -12.00 4.39
N LEU A 33 -1.37 -11.30 5.24
CA LEU A 33 -1.21 -9.87 5.50
C LEU A 33 0.17 -9.53 6.10
N GLU A 34 0.63 -10.32 7.07
CA GLU A 34 1.93 -10.10 7.73
C GLU A 34 3.09 -10.09 6.73
N PHE A 35 3.04 -11.00 5.76
CA PHE A 35 4.03 -11.06 4.69
C PHE A 35 3.92 -9.84 3.78
N SER A 36 2.71 -9.58 3.26
CA SER A 36 2.51 -8.54 2.26
C SER A 36 2.82 -7.15 2.82
N LEU A 37 2.43 -6.86 4.05
CA LEU A 37 2.74 -5.60 4.74
C LEU A 37 4.25 -5.38 4.84
N PHE A 38 4.98 -6.36 5.36
CA PHE A 38 6.42 -6.22 5.57
C PHE A 38 7.20 -6.12 4.24
N ALA A 39 6.89 -6.99 3.29
CA ALA A 39 7.53 -6.98 1.98
C ALA A 39 7.31 -5.64 1.27
N THR A 40 6.08 -5.11 1.30
CA THR A 40 5.75 -3.82 0.67
C THR A 40 6.55 -2.66 1.29
N LEU A 41 6.70 -2.64 2.61
CA LEU A 41 7.45 -1.59 3.30
C LEU A 41 8.96 -1.69 3.02
N LEU A 42 9.53 -2.89 3.03
CA LEU A 42 10.97 -3.08 2.75
C LEU A 42 11.35 -2.79 1.30
N GLU A 43 10.49 -3.16 0.35
CA GLU A 43 10.79 -3.03 -1.08
C GLU A 43 10.62 -1.61 -1.60
N LEU A 44 9.87 -0.75 -0.89
CA LEU A 44 9.66 0.63 -1.28
C LEU A 44 10.91 1.47 -0.95
N PRO A 45 11.64 2.02 -1.94
CA PRO A 45 12.87 2.77 -1.67
C PRO A 45 12.62 4.03 -0.84
N LEU A 46 11.44 4.65 -0.99
CA LEU A 46 11.02 5.78 -0.16
C LEU A 46 11.02 5.44 1.33
N ILE A 47 10.60 4.24 1.72
CA ILE A 47 10.61 3.82 3.13
C ILE A 47 12.05 3.72 3.65
N ASN A 48 12.95 3.12 2.87
CA ASN A 48 14.37 3.07 3.21
C ASN A 48 15.02 4.46 3.28
N TYR A 49 14.51 5.44 2.53
CA TYR A 49 14.95 6.83 2.59
C TYR A 49 14.43 7.55 3.84
N CYS A 50 13.18 7.29 4.23
CA CYS A 50 12.52 7.98 5.34
C CYS A 50 12.85 7.40 6.72
N MET A 51 13.19 6.12 6.80
CA MET A 51 13.39 5.45 8.08
C MET A 51 14.85 5.49 8.53
N ASP A 52 15.06 5.98 9.75
CA ASP A 52 16.35 5.93 10.43
C ASP A 52 16.61 4.57 11.14
N CYS A 53 15.72 3.57 10.95
CA CYS A 53 15.86 2.24 11.54
C CYS A 53 16.62 1.26 10.64
N ASP A 54 17.25 0.25 11.24
CA ASP A 54 17.97 -0.81 10.50
C ASP A 54 17.01 -1.84 9.91
N LEU A 55 16.32 -1.42 8.85
CA LEU A 55 15.41 -2.26 8.07
C LEU A 55 16.10 -3.50 7.48
N LYS A 56 17.43 -3.47 7.30
CA LYS A 56 18.17 -4.63 6.79
C LYS A 56 18.25 -5.74 7.83
N SER A 57 18.52 -5.37 9.09
CA SER A 57 18.49 -6.31 10.22
C SER A 57 17.08 -6.85 10.46
N ASP A 58 16.07 -5.97 10.45
CA ASP A 58 14.65 -6.38 10.55
C ASP A 58 14.31 -7.40 9.45
N GLY A 59 14.74 -7.13 8.21
CA GLY A 59 14.54 -8.04 7.09
C GLY A 59 15.23 -9.40 7.27
N ALA A 60 16.39 -9.44 7.92
CA ALA A 60 17.07 -10.69 8.25
C ALA A 60 16.33 -11.48 9.34
N MET A 61 15.90 -10.81 10.41
CA MET A 61 15.11 -11.43 11.48
C MET A 61 13.76 -11.96 10.96
N TRP A 62 13.11 -11.22 10.08
CA TRP A 62 11.87 -11.65 9.44
C TRP A 62 12.06 -12.91 8.61
N ARG A 63 13.10 -12.95 7.74
CA ARG A 63 13.43 -14.17 6.96
C ARG A 63 13.78 -15.37 7.85
N ALA A 64 14.31 -15.14 9.04
CA ALA A 64 14.60 -16.17 10.04
C ALA A 64 13.36 -16.58 10.87
N GLY A 65 12.20 -15.94 10.68
CA GLY A 65 11.00 -16.20 11.48
C GLY A 65 11.10 -15.70 12.92
N GLN A 66 12.00 -14.75 13.20
CA GLN A 66 12.31 -14.25 14.54
C GLN A 66 11.70 -12.87 14.82
N LEU A 67 11.12 -12.23 13.80
CA LEU A 67 10.49 -10.92 13.94
C LEU A 67 8.99 -11.07 14.20
N ASN A 68 8.51 -10.55 15.34
CA ASN A 68 7.07 -10.41 15.58
C ASN A 68 6.53 -9.21 14.79
N MET A 69 5.72 -9.51 13.77
CA MET A 69 5.21 -8.50 12.84
C MET A 69 4.25 -7.49 13.49
N GLY A 70 3.44 -7.92 14.46
CA GLY A 70 2.54 -7.03 15.18
C GLY A 70 3.30 -6.02 16.03
N GLU A 71 4.28 -6.49 16.81
CA GLU A 71 5.13 -5.63 17.64
C GLU A 71 6.00 -4.69 16.78
N TRP A 72 6.52 -5.18 15.66
CA TRP A 72 7.30 -4.37 14.73
C TRP A 72 6.45 -3.24 14.13
N ALA A 73 5.24 -3.56 13.62
CA ALA A 73 4.33 -2.56 13.06
C ALA A 73 3.89 -1.55 14.13
N GLN A 74 3.62 -2.00 15.36
CA GLN A 74 3.30 -1.13 16.49
C GLN A 74 4.42 -0.13 16.78
N LYS A 75 5.68 -0.58 16.83
CA LYS A 75 6.84 0.30 17.05
C LYS A 75 6.98 1.37 15.97
N LEU A 76 6.67 1.07 14.71
CA LEU A 76 6.71 2.07 13.64
C LEU A 76 5.69 3.18 13.85
N VAL A 77 4.49 2.84 14.35
CA VAL A 77 3.44 3.82 14.63
C VAL A 77 3.77 4.62 15.88
N GLU A 78 4.21 3.97 16.96
CA GLU A 78 4.57 4.63 18.23
C GLU A 78 5.74 5.61 18.06
N ASN A 79 6.69 5.30 17.18
CA ASN A 79 7.84 6.15 16.88
C ASN A 79 7.55 7.22 15.81
N ASN A 80 6.31 7.35 15.33
CA ASN A 80 5.90 8.30 14.29
C ASN A 80 6.60 8.09 12.93
N HIS A 81 7.13 6.90 12.65
CA HIS A 81 7.68 6.57 11.33
C HIS A 81 6.57 6.31 10.30
N LEU A 82 5.41 5.81 10.76
CA LEU A 82 4.26 5.54 9.90
C LEU A 82 2.97 5.94 10.60
N HIS A 83 2.15 6.73 9.91
CA HIS A 83 0.85 7.19 10.40
C HIS A 83 -0.28 6.61 9.54
N PRO A 84 -0.95 5.53 9.95
CA PRO A 84 -2.11 5.01 9.26
C PRO A 84 -3.23 6.05 9.29
N LEU A 85 -3.72 6.47 8.13
CA LEU A 85 -4.78 7.47 8.05
C LEU A 85 -6.17 6.83 8.05
N PHE A 86 -6.39 5.88 7.13
CA PHE A 86 -7.64 5.15 7.00
C PHE A 86 -7.46 3.93 6.11
N HIS A 87 -8.37 2.97 6.22
CA HIS A 87 -8.53 1.91 5.23
C HIS A 87 -9.43 2.41 4.11
N HIS A 88 -8.97 2.32 2.86
CA HIS A 88 -9.76 2.74 1.71
C HIS A 88 -10.61 1.58 1.19
N TRP A 89 -11.87 1.87 0.87
CA TRP A 89 -12.78 0.92 0.24
C TRP A 89 -12.74 1.14 -1.27
N LEU A 90 -12.35 0.11 -2.02
CA LEU A 90 -12.37 0.16 -3.48
C LEU A 90 -13.79 -0.14 -3.97
N VAL A 91 -14.25 0.62 -4.96
CA VAL A 91 -15.56 0.43 -5.59
C VAL A 91 -15.37 0.32 -7.11
N LEU A 92 -15.92 -0.74 -7.70
CA LEU A 92 -16.01 -0.83 -9.16
C LEU A 92 -17.23 -0.06 -9.64
N GLN A 93 -16.99 0.94 -10.49
CA GLN A 93 -18.05 1.62 -11.23
C GLN A 93 -18.19 0.98 -12.61
N GLY A 94 -19.39 0.51 -12.93
CA GLY A 94 -19.72 -0.12 -14.20
C GLY A 94 -21.13 0.22 -14.66
N GLN A 95 -21.44 -0.10 -15.91
CA GLN A 95 -22.79 0.06 -16.44
C GLN A 95 -23.75 -0.96 -15.81
N ARG A 96 -25.03 -0.60 -15.67
CA ARG A 96 -26.07 -1.46 -15.07
C ARG A 96 -26.20 -2.83 -15.76
N SER A 97 -25.92 -2.89 -17.06
CA SER A 97 -25.94 -4.12 -17.86
C SER A 97 -24.72 -5.02 -17.64
N MET A 98 -23.66 -4.55 -16.97
CA MET A 98 -22.47 -5.36 -16.70
C MET A 98 -22.75 -6.46 -15.67
N ARG A 99 -22.33 -7.67 -16.00
CA ARG A 99 -22.46 -8.89 -15.21
C ARG A 99 -21.12 -9.60 -15.12
N GLY A 100 -20.99 -10.49 -14.13
CA GLY A 100 -19.77 -11.29 -13.91
C GLY A 100 -18.56 -10.51 -13.39
N VAL A 101 -18.69 -9.20 -13.18
CA VAL A 101 -17.65 -8.34 -12.61
C VAL A 101 -17.48 -8.64 -11.12
N ARG A 102 -16.28 -9.05 -10.72
CA ARG A 102 -15.90 -9.20 -9.32
C ARG A 102 -14.51 -8.61 -9.11
N MET A 103 -14.38 -7.75 -8.12
CA MET A 103 -13.10 -7.21 -7.69
C MET A 103 -12.43 -8.14 -6.69
N ASN A 104 -11.12 -8.36 -6.83
CA ASN A 104 -10.32 -8.96 -5.79
C ASN A 104 -9.90 -7.91 -4.73
N THR A 105 -9.20 -8.35 -3.70
CA THR A 105 -8.73 -7.48 -2.60
C THR A 105 -7.69 -6.45 -3.02
N LEU A 106 -7.14 -6.54 -4.24
CA LEU A 106 -6.17 -5.58 -4.80
C LEU A 106 -6.82 -4.52 -5.70
N GLY A 107 -8.14 -4.54 -5.85
CA GLY A 107 -8.84 -3.62 -6.74
C GLY A 107 -8.94 -4.09 -8.19
N TRP A 108 -8.47 -5.30 -8.50
CA TRP A 108 -8.47 -5.80 -9.87
C TRP A 108 -9.72 -6.63 -10.13
N PHE A 109 -10.24 -6.59 -11.35
CA PHE A 109 -11.29 -7.49 -11.81
C PHE A 109 -10.87 -8.14 -13.13
N ASP A 110 -11.45 -9.30 -13.41
CA ASP A 110 -11.15 -10.06 -14.62
C ASP A 110 -12.10 -9.69 -15.76
N PHE A 111 -11.53 -9.40 -16.93
CA PHE A 111 -12.30 -9.15 -18.15
C PHE A 111 -12.86 -10.44 -18.76
N LYS A 112 -12.29 -11.61 -18.49
CA LYS A 112 -12.77 -12.88 -19.07
C LYS A 112 -14.14 -13.29 -18.55
N SER A 113 -14.48 -12.90 -17.33
CA SER A 113 -15.77 -13.17 -16.70
C SER A 113 -16.76 -12.02 -16.84
N ALA A 114 -16.31 -10.83 -17.27
CA ALA A 114 -17.16 -9.66 -17.44
C ALA A 114 -17.91 -9.71 -18.77
N TRP A 115 -19.22 -9.48 -18.75
CA TRP A 115 -20.05 -9.44 -19.95
C TRP A 115 -21.22 -8.46 -19.79
N PHE A 116 -21.80 -8.01 -20.90
CA PHE A 116 -22.97 -7.15 -20.92
C PHE A 116 -24.24 -7.98 -21.16
N ALA A 117 -25.24 -7.81 -20.30
CA ALA A 117 -26.56 -8.33 -20.55
C ALA A 117 -27.14 -7.72 -21.84
N PRO A 118 -27.89 -8.51 -22.64
CA PRO A 118 -28.62 -7.99 -23.80
C PRO A 118 -29.56 -6.85 -23.39
N PRO A 119 -29.89 -5.92 -24.30
CA PRO A 119 -30.92 -4.91 -24.06
C PRO A 119 -32.27 -5.57 -23.78
N ASP A 120 -33.06 -5.00 -22.88
CA ASP A 120 -34.45 -5.42 -22.69
C ASP A 120 -35.22 -5.22 -24.01
N SER A 121 -35.96 -6.24 -24.43
CA SER A 121 -36.72 -6.29 -25.69
C SER A 121 -38.01 -5.49 -25.62
#